data_AF-A0A023FTK1-F1
#
_entry.id   AF-A0A023FTK1-F1
#
_cell.length_a   1.000
_cell.length_b   1.000
_cell.length_c   1.000
_cell.angle_alpha   90.00
_cell.angle_beta   90.00
_cell.angle_gamma   90.00
#
_symmetry.space_group_name_H-M   'P 1'
#
loop_
_entity.id
_entity.type
_entity.pdbx_description
1 polymer ?
#
loop_
_entity_poly.entity_id
_entity_poly.type
_entity_poly.pdbx_seq_one_letter_code
_entity_poly.pdbx_strand_id
1 'polypeptide(L)'
;GTRKGLRLLEALSRQGRVREALRLAEQLLPTVNPSTVSSRALRPLVQQLATLGEVEALAALRPQLPDRLLRQLSFDNLLCNAYTHSGRAGELLSQLEAAPAEWAVGGRCPVGGLLGLLARHPELAERVQALGRTYGIEHDCWAPLTALWIHRVLQQDYTGADQLLQEFPQMGPQLLFSPVIRESRDKKDERMARYVADTLAARDTSARAQALARSNLVRVLALQGKVDEALQVVQAADESNIAPWALACLRDALEAAGKPVPFQVPQQQLRQQQQLRQQQQLWQQQQQQQREKDEDDSSDDEDNKNR
;
A
#
# COMPACT_ATOMS: atom_id res chain seq x y z
N GLY A 1 -3.30 30.48 -16.13
CA GLY A 1 -3.50 29.24 -16.91
C GLY A 1 -3.23 27.99 -16.09
N THR A 2 -2.02 27.86 -15.54
CA THR A 2 -1.44 26.66 -14.92
C THR A 2 -2.31 25.91 -13.90
N ARG A 3 -2.87 26.59 -12.89
CA ARG A 3 -3.74 25.93 -11.89
C ARG A 3 -5.02 25.34 -12.48
N LYS A 4 -5.61 26.00 -13.50
CA LYS A 4 -6.79 25.48 -14.20
C LYS A 4 -6.41 24.25 -15.04
N GLY A 5 -5.26 24.29 -15.71
CA GLY A 5 -4.71 23.16 -16.46
C GLY A 5 -4.48 21.91 -15.60
N LEU A 6 -3.85 22.05 -14.43
CA LEU A 6 -3.63 20.92 -13.51
C LEU A 6 -4.92 20.35 -12.93
N ARG A 7 -5.95 21.17 -12.70
CA ARG A 7 -7.29 20.69 -12.28
C ARG A 7 -8.01 19.94 -13.40
N LEU A 8 -7.90 20.43 -14.64
CA LEU A 8 -8.45 19.75 -15.81
C LEU A 8 -7.75 18.40 -16.02
N LEU A 9 -6.42 18.36 -15.86
CA LEU A 9 -5.64 17.13 -15.91
C LEU A 9 -6.14 16.10 -14.89
N GLU A 10 -6.27 16.50 -13.61
CA GLU A 10 -6.80 15.62 -12.55
C GLU A 10 -8.21 15.11 -12.89
N ALA A 11 -9.08 15.98 -13.41
CA ALA A 11 -10.46 15.62 -13.78
C ALA A 11 -10.51 14.64 -14.95
N LEU A 12 -9.77 14.90 -16.04
CA LEU A 12 -9.72 14.03 -17.22
C LEU A 12 -9.21 12.63 -16.86
N SER A 13 -8.14 12.56 -16.05
CA SER A 13 -7.63 11.27 -15.57
C SER A 13 -8.67 10.55 -14.73
N ARG A 14 -9.34 11.21 -13.77
CA ARG A 14 -10.38 10.55 -12.97
C ARG A 14 -11.56 10.03 -13.80
N GLN A 15 -11.86 10.66 -14.93
CA GLN A 15 -12.89 10.23 -15.87
C GLN A 15 -12.42 9.13 -16.84
N GLY A 16 -11.19 8.62 -16.71
CA GLY A 16 -10.66 7.59 -17.60
C GLY A 16 -10.26 8.10 -18.99
N ARG A 17 -10.24 9.43 -19.21
CA ARG A 17 -9.81 10.04 -20.47
C ARG A 17 -8.29 10.12 -20.57
N VAL A 18 -7.63 8.97 -20.44
CA VAL A 18 -6.17 8.82 -20.25
C VAL A 18 -5.38 9.51 -21.37
N ARG A 19 -5.76 9.31 -22.63
CA ARG A 19 -5.05 9.89 -23.79
C ARG A 19 -5.08 11.41 -23.80
N GLU A 20 -6.21 12.00 -23.45
CA GLU A 20 -6.36 13.46 -23.40
C GLU A 20 -5.64 14.06 -22.20
N ALA A 21 -5.73 13.39 -21.05
CA ALA A 21 -4.95 13.75 -19.88
C ALA A 21 -3.43 13.67 -20.17
N LEU A 22 -2.97 12.63 -20.86
CA LEU A 22 -1.55 12.49 -21.25
C LEU A 22 -1.10 13.64 -22.15
N ARG A 23 -1.83 13.92 -23.24
CA ARG A 23 -1.51 15.06 -24.12
C ARG A 23 -1.48 16.39 -23.36
N LEU A 24 -2.42 16.59 -22.44
CA LEU A 24 -2.46 17.78 -21.61
C LEU A 24 -1.25 17.83 -20.66
N ALA A 25 -0.83 16.70 -20.08
CA ALA A 25 0.36 16.61 -19.26
C ALA A 25 1.62 16.95 -20.05
N GLU A 26 1.79 16.40 -21.26
CA GLU A 26 2.93 16.68 -22.15
C GLU A 26 3.03 18.15 -22.54
N GLN A 27 1.89 18.84 -22.71
CA GLN A 27 1.85 20.27 -22.99
C GLN A 27 2.11 21.12 -21.74
N LEU A 28 1.57 20.72 -20.59
CA LEU A 28 1.64 21.50 -19.36
C LEU A 28 2.98 21.36 -18.64
N LEU A 29 3.46 20.14 -18.43
CA LEU A 29 4.62 19.87 -17.56
C LEU A 29 5.88 20.66 -17.96
N PRO A 30 6.23 20.82 -19.26
CA PRO A 30 7.39 21.63 -19.65
C PRO A 30 7.25 23.12 -19.34
N THR A 31 6.02 23.64 -19.28
CA THR A 31 5.73 25.08 -19.10
C THR A 31 5.54 25.49 -17.64
N VAL A 32 5.38 24.51 -16.76
CA VAL A 32 5.02 24.72 -15.36
C VAL A 32 6.24 24.56 -14.48
N ASN A 33 6.41 25.43 -13.48
CA ASN A 33 7.45 25.23 -12.48
C ASN A 33 7.25 23.86 -11.81
N PRO A 34 8.20 22.92 -11.91
CA PRO A 34 8.05 21.55 -11.42
C PRO A 34 7.70 21.46 -9.93
N SER A 35 8.14 22.43 -9.12
CA SER A 35 7.84 22.51 -7.69
C SER A 35 6.36 22.78 -7.37
N THR A 36 5.60 23.28 -8.35
CA THR A 36 4.17 23.59 -8.20
C THR A 36 3.25 22.43 -8.60
N VAL A 37 3.81 21.39 -9.23
CA VAL A 37 3.06 20.21 -9.65
C VAL A 37 2.80 19.33 -8.42
N SER A 38 1.52 19.10 -8.13
CA SER A 38 1.13 18.25 -6.99
C SER A 38 1.02 16.78 -7.39
N SER A 39 1.49 15.88 -6.52
CA SER A 39 1.28 14.43 -6.70
C SER A 39 -0.19 14.07 -6.79
N ARG A 40 -1.08 14.80 -6.11
CA ARG A 40 -2.54 14.61 -6.20
C ARG A 40 -3.07 14.78 -7.63
N ALA A 41 -2.58 15.77 -8.35
CA ALA A 41 -3.03 16.05 -9.71
C ALA A 41 -2.58 14.97 -10.71
N LEU A 42 -1.34 14.49 -10.58
CA LEU A 42 -0.77 13.49 -11.50
C LEU A 42 -1.12 12.05 -11.15
N ARG A 43 -1.36 11.73 -9.87
CA ARG A 43 -1.54 10.36 -9.39
C ARG A 43 -2.59 9.57 -10.19
N PRO A 44 -3.78 10.11 -10.50
CA PRO A 44 -4.77 9.36 -11.29
C PRO A 44 -4.24 8.99 -12.68
N LEU A 45 -3.54 9.90 -13.37
CA LEU A 45 -2.96 9.64 -14.70
C LEU A 45 -1.93 8.52 -14.64
N VAL A 46 -0.92 8.66 -13.79
CA VAL A 46 0.20 7.70 -13.75
C VAL A 46 -0.24 6.32 -13.25
N GLN A 47 -1.27 6.25 -12.40
CA GLN A 47 -1.89 4.98 -12.00
C GLN A 47 -2.61 4.31 -13.17
N GLN A 48 -3.35 5.07 -13.97
CA GLN A 48 -4.04 4.52 -15.14
C GLN A 48 -3.07 4.04 -16.21
N LEU A 49 -2.01 4.81 -16.50
CA LEU A 49 -0.97 4.37 -17.43
C LEU A 49 -0.32 3.06 -16.96
N ALA A 50 -0.05 2.94 -15.66
CA ALA A 50 0.51 1.71 -15.08
C ALA A 50 -0.44 0.51 -15.22
N THR A 51 -1.74 0.69 -14.96
CA THR A 51 -2.73 -0.38 -15.10
C THR A 51 -2.95 -0.79 -16.56
N LEU A 52 -2.85 0.16 -17.50
CA LEU A 52 -2.99 -0.11 -18.93
C LEU A 52 -1.72 -0.71 -19.56
N GLY A 53 -0.60 -0.77 -18.84
CA GLY A 53 0.67 -1.26 -19.39
C GLY A 53 1.35 -0.26 -20.32
N GLU A 54 1.06 1.04 -20.19
CA GLU A 54 1.63 2.12 -21.01
C GLU A 54 3.04 2.49 -20.53
N VAL A 55 3.99 1.58 -20.75
CA VAL A 55 5.39 1.66 -20.31
C VAL A 55 6.08 2.90 -20.89
N GLU A 56 5.96 3.11 -22.19
CA GLU A 56 6.62 4.18 -22.93
C GLU A 56 6.14 5.55 -22.46
N ALA A 57 4.83 5.71 -22.26
CA ALA A 57 4.24 6.95 -21.77
C ALA A 57 4.74 7.29 -20.36
N LEU A 58 4.81 6.31 -19.47
CA LEU A 58 5.38 6.52 -18.13
C LEU A 58 6.88 6.85 -18.20
N ALA A 59 7.65 6.13 -18.99
CA ALA A 59 9.08 6.38 -19.15
C ALA A 59 9.34 7.81 -19.68
N ALA A 60 8.55 8.27 -20.66
CA ALA A 60 8.64 9.61 -21.23
C ALA A 60 8.26 10.74 -20.24
N LEU A 61 7.37 10.46 -19.27
CA LEU A 61 7.02 11.42 -18.21
C LEU A 61 8.12 11.58 -17.16
N ARG A 62 8.87 10.52 -16.86
CA ARG A 62 9.89 10.50 -15.79
C ARG A 62 10.85 11.71 -15.81
N PRO A 63 11.54 12.05 -16.92
CA PRO A 63 12.52 13.15 -16.93
C PRO A 63 11.88 14.54 -16.74
N GLN A 64 10.56 14.65 -16.86
CA GLN A 64 9.82 15.91 -16.68
C GLN A 64 9.42 16.15 -15.21
N LEU A 65 9.62 15.16 -14.33
CA LEU A 65 9.16 15.21 -12.95
C LEU A 65 10.36 15.31 -11.99
N PRO A 66 10.29 16.18 -10.96
CA PRO A 66 11.34 16.28 -9.97
C PRO A 66 11.36 15.04 -9.07
N ASP A 67 12.53 14.64 -8.57
CA ASP A 67 12.71 13.45 -7.72
C ASP A 67 11.75 13.37 -6.53
N ARG A 68 11.46 14.51 -5.91
CA ARG A 68 10.48 14.60 -4.82
C ARG A 68 9.12 14.07 -5.24
N LEU A 69 8.67 14.41 -6.45
CA LEU A 69 7.37 14.02 -6.99
C LEU A 69 7.37 12.55 -7.42
N LEU A 70 8.46 12.07 -8.03
CA LEU A 70 8.65 10.66 -8.36
C LEU A 70 8.52 9.78 -7.11
N ARG A 71 9.18 10.16 -6.00
CA ARG A 71 9.07 9.47 -4.71
C ARG A 71 7.65 9.50 -4.14
N GLN A 72 6.98 10.66 -4.16
CA GLN A 72 5.59 10.78 -3.68
C GLN A 72 4.60 9.92 -4.47
N LEU A 73 4.84 9.75 -5.77
CA LEU A 73 4.01 8.91 -6.63
C LEU A 73 4.38 7.43 -6.54
N SER A 74 5.52 7.09 -5.92
CA SER A 74 6.13 5.76 -5.99
C SER A 74 6.31 5.32 -7.45
N PHE A 75 6.87 6.21 -8.26
CA PHE A 75 6.89 6.09 -9.72
C PHE A 75 7.54 4.80 -10.21
N ASP A 76 8.63 4.35 -9.57
CA ASP A 76 9.30 3.09 -9.91
C ASP A 76 8.38 1.85 -9.71
N ASN A 77 7.51 1.86 -8.69
CA ASN A 77 6.49 0.82 -8.53
C ASN A 77 5.44 0.88 -9.64
N LEU A 78 5.05 2.08 -10.08
CA LEU A 78 4.08 2.26 -11.17
C LEU A 78 4.67 1.80 -12.52
N LEU A 79 5.93 2.11 -12.79
CA LEU A 79 6.62 1.65 -13.99
C LEU A 79 6.75 0.13 -13.99
N CYS A 80 7.13 -0.48 -12.86
CA CYS A 80 7.17 -1.93 -12.71
C CYS A 80 5.80 -2.58 -12.96
N ASN A 81 4.74 -1.98 -12.42
CA ASN A 81 3.37 -2.43 -12.70
C ASN A 81 3.04 -2.33 -14.20
N ALA A 82 3.44 -1.28 -14.90
CA ALA A 82 3.22 -1.15 -16.34
C ALA A 82 3.87 -2.29 -17.13
N TYR A 83 5.15 -2.58 -16.87
CA TYR A 83 5.85 -3.71 -17.49
C TYR A 83 5.15 -5.05 -17.21
N THR A 84 4.66 -5.22 -15.99
CA THR A 84 3.92 -6.42 -15.58
C THR A 84 2.58 -6.53 -16.33
N HIS A 85 1.84 -5.44 -16.50
CA HIS A 85 0.55 -5.45 -17.20
C HIS A 85 0.68 -5.57 -18.72
N SER A 86 1.79 -5.12 -19.29
CA SER A 86 2.09 -5.24 -20.72
C SER A 86 2.74 -6.58 -21.12
N GLY A 87 2.87 -7.54 -20.19
CA GLY A 87 3.55 -8.82 -20.46
C GLY A 87 5.07 -8.71 -20.66
N ARG A 88 5.68 -7.59 -20.25
CA ARG A 88 7.12 -7.28 -20.41
C ARG A 88 7.87 -7.34 -19.07
N ALA A 89 7.37 -8.12 -18.11
CA ALA A 89 8.01 -8.30 -16.80
C ALA A 89 9.47 -8.79 -16.91
N GLY A 90 9.76 -9.67 -17.88
CA GLY A 90 11.12 -10.15 -18.13
C GLY A 90 12.08 -9.06 -18.59
N GLU A 91 11.60 -8.06 -19.34
CA GLU A 91 12.41 -6.92 -19.80
C GLU A 91 12.76 -6.00 -18.63
N LEU A 92 11.80 -5.74 -17.73
CA LEU A 92 12.05 -4.99 -16.51
C LEU A 92 13.15 -5.64 -15.67
N LEU A 93 13.10 -6.96 -15.47
CA LEU A 93 14.14 -7.66 -14.72
C LEU A 93 15.50 -7.51 -15.39
N SER A 94 15.57 -7.59 -16.72
CA SER A 94 16.83 -7.33 -17.44
C SER A 94 17.37 -5.92 -17.19
N GLN A 95 16.50 -4.91 -17.10
CA GLN A 95 16.91 -3.54 -16.76
C GLN A 95 17.42 -3.41 -15.32
N LEU A 96 16.78 -4.10 -14.37
CA LEU A 96 17.22 -4.13 -12.98
C LEU A 96 18.57 -4.86 -12.82
N GLU A 97 18.80 -5.92 -13.59
CA GLU A 97 20.04 -6.70 -13.62
C GLU A 97 21.20 -5.94 -14.28
N ALA A 98 20.91 -5.11 -15.29
CA ALA A 98 21.94 -4.38 -16.02
C ALA A 98 22.55 -3.20 -15.23
N ALA A 99 21.82 -2.65 -14.24
CA ALA A 99 22.23 -1.45 -13.51
C ALA A 99 21.99 -1.57 -11.99
N PRO A 100 22.50 -2.60 -11.30
CA PRO A 100 22.16 -2.90 -9.91
C PRO A 100 22.47 -1.75 -8.95
N ALA A 101 23.60 -1.06 -9.16
CA ALA A 101 24.00 0.08 -8.36
C ALA A 101 23.01 1.26 -8.44
N GLU A 102 22.41 1.51 -9.62
CA GLU A 102 21.46 2.62 -9.79
C GLU A 102 20.18 2.41 -8.97
N TRP A 103 19.71 1.16 -8.94
CA TRP A 103 18.45 0.78 -8.28
C TRP A 103 18.62 0.52 -6.78
N ALA A 104 19.82 0.10 -6.36
CA ALA A 104 20.15 -0.09 -4.96
C ALA A 104 20.26 1.25 -4.21
N VAL A 105 20.82 2.29 -4.85
CA VAL A 105 21.03 3.60 -4.23
C VAL A 105 19.72 4.34 -3.99
N GLY A 106 19.59 4.92 -2.80
CA GLY A 106 18.50 5.85 -2.47
C GLY A 106 17.11 5.19 -2.34
N GLY A 107 17.05 3.86 -2.20
CA GLY A 107 15.79 3.13 -1.99
C GLY A 107 14.88 3.14 -3.22
N ARG A 108 15.45 3.19 -4.44
CA ARG A 108 14.70 3.21 -5.71
C ARG A 108 14.15 1.84 -6.10
N CYS A 109 14.67 0.76 -5.53
CA CYS A 109 14.20 -0.59 -5.82
C CYS A 109 12.67 -0.73 -5.55
N PRO A 110 11.86 -1.09 -6.57
CA PRO A 110 10.42 -1.05 -6.47
C PRO A 110 9.84 -2.30 -5.79
N VAL A 111 9.96 -2.42 -4.47
CA VAL A 111 9.47 -3.59 -3.69
C VAL A 111 8.00 -3.90 -3.99
N GLY A 112 7.15 -2.87 -4.02
CA GLY A 112 5.72 -3.05 -4.29
C GLY A 112 5.45 -3.49 -5.72
N GLY A 113 6.24 -2.99 -6.68
CA GLY A 113 6.20 -3.43 -8.06
C GLY A 113 6.65 -4.89 -8.22
N LEU A 114 7.79 -5.26 -7.62
CA LEU A 114 8.29 -6.64 -7.63
C LEU A 114 7.30 -7.61 -7.00
N LEU A 115 6.59 -7.19 -5.94
CA LEU A 115 5.52 -7.99 -5.37
C LEU A 115 4.36 -8.22 -6.37
N GLY A 116 3.96 -7.16 -7.09
CA GLY A 116 2.95 -7.26 -8.17
C GLY A 116 3.41 -8.15 -9.32
N LEU A 117 4.69 -8.05 -9.70
CA LEU A 117 5.32 -8.92 -10.69
C LEU A 117 5.25 -10.38 -10.25
N LEU A 118 5.71 -10.72 -9.04
CA LEU A 118 5.71 -12.10 -8.52
C LEU A 118 4.30 -12.66 -8.37
N ALA A 119 3.31 -11.83 -8.01
CA ALA A 119 1.92 -12.26 -7.93
C ALA A 119 1.34 -12.66 -9.29
N ARG A 120 1.81 -12.07 -10.38
CA ARG A 120 1.32 -12.35 -11.75
C ARG A 120 2.20 -13.33 -12.52
N HIS A 121 3.50 -13.33 -12.23
CA HIS A 121 4.54 -14.12 -12.89
C HIS A 121 5.38 -14.86 -11.84
N PRO A 122 4.80 -15.83 -11.12
CA PRO A 122 5.52 -16.58 -10.07
C PRO A 122 6.72 -17.37 -10.63
N GLU A 123 6.72 -17.70 -11.91
CA GLU A 123 7.85 -18.33 -12.62
C GLU A 123 9.13 -17.48 -12.60
N LEU A 124 9.02 -16.17 -12.34
CA LEU A 124 10.17 -15.26 -12.24
C LEU A 124 10.80 -15.21 -10.84
N ALA A 125 10.29 -15.98 -9.87
CA ALA A 125 10.76 -15.95 -8.48
C ALA A 125 12.26 -16.23 -8.35
N GLU A 126 12.78 -17.24 -9.05
CA GLU A 126 14.22 -17.57 -9.03
C GLU A 126 15.08 -16.43 -9.57
N ARG A 127 14.61 -15.74 -10.61
CA ARG A 127 15.31 -14.59 -11.20
C ARG A 127 15.31 -13.40 -10.25
N VAL A 128 14.21 -13.16 -9.53
CA VAL A 128 14.15 -12.14 -8.46
C VAL A 128 15.04 -12.51 -7.28
N GLN A 129 15.16 -13.79 -6.94
CA GLN A 129 16.09 -14.24 -5.90
C GLN A 129 17.55 -14.01 -6.30
N ALA A 130 17.92 -14.36 -7.54
CA ALA A 130 19.26 -14.10 -8.06
C ALA A 130 19.58 -12.60 -8.08
N LEU A 131 18.66 -11.77 -8.56
CA LEU A 131 18.76 -10.31 -8.50
C LEU A 131 19.00 -9.82 -7.07
N GLY A 132 18.23 -10.34 -6.12
CA GLY A 132 18.33 -9.98 -4.71
C GLY A 132 19.65 -10.38 -4.06
N ARG A 133 20.25 -11.51 -4.46
CA ARG A 133 21.60 -11.90 -4.03
C ARG A 133 22.63 -10.88 -4.47
N THR A 134 22.63 -10.51 -5.76
CA THR A 134 23.53 -9.50 -6.31
C THR A 134 23.38 -8.17 -5.56
N TYR A 135 22.14 -7.69 -5.39
CA TYR A 135 21.88 -6.42 -4.72
C TYR A 135 22.28 -6.43 -3.24
N GLY A 136 22.01 -7.52 -2.53
CA GLY A 136 22.36 -7.66 -1.12
C GLY A 136 23.87 -7.72 -0.89
N ILE A 137 24.57 -8.53 -1.67
CA ILE A 137 26.02 -8.75 -1.53
C ILE A 137 26.83 -7.53 -1.98
N GLU A 138 26.46 -6.92 -3.11
CA GLU A 138 27.27 -5.87 -3.73
C GLU A 138 26.90 -4.45 -3.26
N HIS A 139 25.67 -4.25 -2.79
CA HIS A 139 25.13 -2.92 -2.52
C HIS A 139 24.38 -2.79 -1.19
N ASP A 140 24.39 -3.82 -0.34
CA ASP A 140 23.63 -3.86 0.92
C ASP A 140 22.14 -3.51 0.73
N CYS A 141 21.57 -3.90 -0.42
CA CYS A 141 20.20 -3.63 -0.78
C CYS A 141 19.35 -4.90 -0.78
N TRP A 142 18.57 -5.08 0.28
CA TRP A 142 17.78 -6.30 0.50
C TRP A 142 16.35 -6.23 -0.05
N ALA A 143 16.03 -5.19 -0.83
CA ALA A 143 14.70 -4.90 -1.31
C ALA A 143 14.09 -6.00 -2.22
N PRO A 144 14.82 -6.58 -3.21
CA PRO A 144 14.26 -7.66 -4.03
C PRO A 144 13.96 -8.93 -3.21
N LEU A 145 14.88 -9.32 -2.31
CA LEU A 145 14.67 -10.47 -1.42
C LEU A 145 13.53 -10.21 -0.43
N THR A 146 13.36 -8.96 0.03
CA THR A 146 12.21 -8.58 0.86
C THR A 146 10.89 -8.73 0.10
N ALA A 147 10.83 -8.34 -1.18
CA ALA A 147 9.66 -8.57 -2.01
C ALA A 147 9.34 -10.06 -2.17
N LEU A 148 10.37 -10.89 -2.37
CA LEU A 148 10.24 -12.34 -2.45
C LEU A 148 9.78 -12.96 -1.13
N TRP A 149 10.32 -12.52 0.01
CA TRP A 149 9.88 -12.94 1.33
C TRP A 149 8.39 -12.64 1.53
N ILE A 150 7.97 -11.39 1.26
CA ILE A 150 6.55 -11.00 1.35
C ILE A 150 5.71 -11.92 0.46
N HIS A 151 6.10 -12.12 -0.79
CA HIS A 151 5.37 -12.98 -1.73
C HIS A 151 5.18 -14.40 -1.18
N ARG A 152 6.23 -15.05 -0.68
CA ARG A 152 6.16 -16.38 -0.07
C ARG A 152 5.19 -16.41 1.12
N VAL A 153 5.27 -15.43 2.01
CA VAL A 153 4.36 -15.31 3.17
C VAL A 153 2.91 -15.14 2.74
N LEU A 154 2.64 -14.31 1.72
CA LEU A 154 1.28 -14.14 1.19
C LEU A 154 0.73 -15.42 0.54
N GLN A 155 1.61 -16.29 0.01
CA GLN A 155 1.28 -17.63 -0.47
C GLN A 155 1.25 -18.69 0.64
N GLN A 156 1.44 -18.29 1.90
CA GLN A 156 1.55 -19.18 3.06
C GLN A 156 2.72 -20.20 2.97
N ASP A 157 3.71 -19.93 2.12
CA ASP A 157 5.00 -20.64 2.06
C ASP A 157 5.92 -20.13 3.18
N TYR A 158 5.56 -20.43 4.42
CA TYR A 158 6.34 -20.02 5.60
C TYR A 158 7.70 -20.71 5.65
N THR A 159 7.77 -21.97 5.18
CA THR A 159 9.03 -22.72 5.14
C THR A 159 10.03 -22.08 4.20
N GLY A 160 9.63 -21.73 2.97
CA GLY A 160 10.50 -21.04 2.04
C GLY A 160 10.83 -19.61 2.47
N ALA A 161 9.89 -18.93 3.12
CA ALA A 161 10.14 -17.61 3.72
C ALA A 161 11.22 -17.69 4.82
N ASP A 162 11.17 -18.70 5.69
CA ASP A 162 12.15 -18.91 6.76
C ASP A 162 13.52 -19.32 6.21
N GLN A 163 13.57 -20.19 5.21
CA GLN A 163 14.80 -20.56 4.52
C GLN A 163 15.51 -19.32 3.95
N LEU A 164 14.76 -18.42 3.32
CA LEU A 164 15.31 -17.20 2.77
C LEU A 164 15.96 -16.32 3.85
N LEU A 165 15.34 -16.23 5.02
CA LEU A 165 15.84 -15.42 6.12
C LEU A 165 16.99 -16.08 6.88
N GLN A 166 17.06 -17.41 6.88
CA GLN A 166 18.21 -18.15 7.37
C GLN A 166 19.42 -17.96 6.46
N GLU A 167 19.19 -17.94 5.15
CA GLU A 167 20.22 -17.71 4.15
C GLU A 167 20.74 -16.26 4.16
N PHE A 168 19.84 -15.29 4.38
CA PHE A 168 20.15 -13.85 4.37
C PHE A 168 19.71 -13.15 5.67
N PRO A 169 20.39 -13.40 6.81
CA PRO A 169 20.01 -12.82 8.10
C PRO A 169 20.04 -11.28 8.13
N GLN A 170 20.86 -10.65 7.27
CA GLN A 170 20.98 -9.19 7.11
C GLN A 170 19.66 -8.53 6.67
N MET A 171 18.74 -9.29 6.06
CA MET A 171 17.41 -8.80 5.71
C MET A 171 16.57 -8.43 6.94
N GLY A 172 16.82 -9.08 8.08
CA GLY A 172 15.97 -9.00 9.28
C GLY A 172 15.66 -7.57 9.73
N PRO A 173 16.68 -6.73 10.02
CA PRO A 173 16.47 -5.35 10.47
C PRO A 173 15.75 -4.45 9.46
N GLN A 174 15.83 -4.77 8.15
CA GLN A 174 15.29 -3.95 7.06
C GLN A 174 13.97 -4.50 6.47
N LEU A 175 13.43 -5.57 7.07
CA LEU A 175 12.27 -6.28 6.54
C LEU A 175 11.04 -5.37 6.45
N LEU A 176 10.45 -5.28 5.25
CA LEU A 176 9.16 -4.63 5.05
C LEU A 176 8.04 -5.65 5.23
N PHE A 177 7.12 -5.40 6.15
CA PHE A 177 6.05 -6.36 6.50
C PHE A 177 4.64 -5.74 6.47
N SER A 178 4.52 -4.48 6.07
CA SER A 178 3.22 -3.79 5.97
C SER A 178 2.21 -4.51 5.05
N PRO A 179 2.60 -5.08 3.89
CA PRO A 179 1.66 -5.87 3.07
C PRO A 179 1.15 -7.12 3.80
N VAL A 180 2.01 -7.84 4.51
CA VAL A 180 1.64 -9.03 5.30
C VAL A 180 0.66 -8.68 6.43
N ILE A 181 0.91 -7.58 7.15
CA ILE A 181 -0.02 -7.07 8.18
C ILE A 181 -1.39 -6.73 7.57
N ARG A 182 -1.40 -6.08 6.41
CA ARG A 182 -2.66 -5.73 5.74
C ARG A 182 -3.42 -6.98 5.32
N GLU A 183 -2.75 -7.91 4.65
CA GLU A 183 -3.36 -9.14 4.14
C GLU A 183 -3.92 -10.00 5.28
N SER A 184 -3.12 -10.25 6.32
CA SER A 184 -3.55 -11.04 7.48
C SER A 184 -4.77 -10.43 8.17
N ARG A 185 -4.87 -9.10 8.22
CA ARG A 185 -6.04 -8.42 8.76
C ARG A 185 -7.26 -8.54 7.86
N ASP A 186 -7.08 -8.30 6.56
CA ASP A 186 -8.19 -8.28 5.60
C ASP A 186 -8.80 -9.69 5.43
N LYS A 187 -7.95 -10.73 5.47
CA LYS A 187 -8.37 -12.15 5.48
C LYS A 187 -8.69 -12.70 6.87
N LYS A 188 -8.45 -11.93 7.94
CA LYS A 188 -8.45 -12.42 9.32
C LYS A 188 -7.61 -13.70 9.47
N ASP A 189 -6.47 -13.78 8.82
CA ASP A 189 -5.55 -14.92 8.84
C ASP A 189 -4.65 -14.85 10.08
N GLU A 190 -5.05 -15.58 11.13
CA GLU A 190 -4.29 -15.65 12.37
C GLU A 190 -2.90 -16.24 12.18
N ARG A 191 -2.77 -17.28 11.34
CA ARG A 191 -1.48 -17.97 11.14
C ARG A 191 -0.47 -17.01 10.55
N MET A 192 -0.89 -16.20 9.57
CA MET A 192 -0.03 -15.17 8.98
C MET A 192 0.30 -14.06 9.97
N ALA A 193 -0.69 -13.60 10.77
CA ALA A 193 -0.47 -12.57 11.78
C ALA A 193 0.50 -13.02 12.88
N ARG A 194 0.42 -14.30 13.27
CA ARG A 194 1.31 -14.91 14.26
C ARG A 194 2.70 -15.11 13.69
N TYR A 195 2.80 -15.67 12.47
CA TYR A 195 4.06 -15.83 11.76
C TYR A 195 4.85 -14.52 11.71
N VAL A 196 4.24 -13.40 11.28
CA VAL A 196 4.96 -12.12 11.21
C VAL A 196 5.34 -11.58 12.58
N ALA A 197 4.51 -11.76 13.61
CA ALA A 197 4.83 -11.33 14.97
C ALA A 197 6.03 -12.10 15.54
N ASP A 198 6.04 -13.42 15.39
CA ASP A 198 7.12 -14.30 15.86
C ASP A 198 8.42 -14.03 15.08
N THR A 199 8.30 -13.88 13.76
CA THR A 199 9.41 -13.59 12.85
C THR A 199 10.14 -12.30 13.22
N LEU A 200 9.40 -11.23 13.55
CA LEU A 200 10.02 -9.96 13.96
C LEU A 200 10.54 -10.02 15.40
N ALA A 201 9.88 -10.75 16.30
CA ALA A 201 10.33 -10.91 17.69
C ALA A 201 11.63 -11.72 17.80
N ALA A 202 11.83 -12.71 16.94
CA ALA A 202 13.03 -13.54 16.90
C ALA A 202 14.25 -12.84 16.26
N ARG A 203 14.10 -11.61 15.74
CA ARG A 203 15.14 -10.87 15.03
C ARG A 203 15.39 -9.51 15.64
N ASP A 204 16.56 -8.95 15.32
CA ASP A 204 17.00 -7.61 15.73
C ASP A 204 16.23 -6.51 14.96
N THR A 205 14.91 -6.51 15.13
CA THR A 205 13.99 -5.52 14.57
C THR A 205 13.62 -4.52 15.65
N SER A 206 13.34 -3.28 15.25
CA SER A 206 12.99 -2.22 16.21
C SER A 206 11.78 -2.62 17.08
N ALA A 207 11.78 -2.19 18.35
CA ALA A 207 10.65 -2.39 19.26
C ALA A 207 9.32 -1.89 18.66
N ARG A 208 9.36 -0.80 17.87
CA ARG A 208 8.22 -0.27 17.13
C ARG A 208 7.67 -1.26 16.10
N ALA A 209 8.54 -1.95 15.36
CA ALA A 209 8.13 -2.95 14.38
C ALA A 209 7.48 -4.16 15.05
N GLN A 210 8.08 -4.66 16.13
CA GLN A 210 7.53 -5.76 16.93
C GLN A 210 6.17 -5.39 17.54
N ALA A 211 6.06 -4.20 18.13
CA ALA A 211 4.80 -3.65 18.65
C ALA A 211 3.71 -3.61 17.58
N LEU A 212 4.04 -3.17 16.36
CA LEU A 212 3.10 -3.11 15.25
C LEU A 212 2.60 -4.50 14.82
N ALA A 213 3.48 -5.49 14.72
CA ALA A 213 3.10 -6.85 14.37
C ALA A 213 2.28 -7.54 15.47
N ARG A 214 2.66 -7.37 16.74
CA ARG A 214 1.85 -7.86 17.89
C ARG A 214 0.48 -7.22 17.94
N SER A 215 0.39 -5.91 17.70
CA SER A 215 -0.88 -5.19 17.59
C SER A 215 -1.77 -5.75 16.48
N ASN A 216 -1.17 -6.15 15.36
CA ASN A 216 -1.91 -6.80 14.28
C ASN A 216 -2.45 -8.17 14.70
N LEU A 217 -1.63 -8.99 15.37
CA LEU A 217 -2.07 -10.28 15.91
C LEU A 217 -3.23 -10.13 16.89
N VAL A 218 -3.13 -9.21 17.85
CA VAL A 218 -4.22 -8.89 18.81
C VAL A 218 -5.52 -8.57 18.07
N ARG A 219 -5.46 -7.70 17.05
CA ARG A 219 -6.64 -7.34 16.27
C ARG A 219 -7.20 -8.52 15.49
N VAL A 220 -6.36 -9.34 14.87
CA VAL A 220 -6.83 -10.51 14.10
C VAL A 220 -7.53 -11.51 15.02
N LEU A 221 -6.95 -11.81 16.19
CA LEU A 221 -7.57 -12.67 17.21
C LEU A 221 -8.92 -12.10 17.69
N ALA A 222 -8.98 -10.80 17.99
CA ALA A 222 -10.23 -10.13 18.37
C ALA A 222 -11.31 -10.21 17.28
N LEU A 223 -10.94 -10.00 16.01
CA LEU A 223 -11.84 -10.10 14.85
C LEU A 223 -12.36 -11.51 14.57
N GLN A 224 -11.70 -12.54 15.11
CA GLN A 224 -12.13 -13.93 15.09
C GLN A 224 -12.92 -14.35 16.34
N GLY A 225 -13.11 -13.45 17.32
CA GLY A 225 -13.76 -13.77 18.60
C GLY A 225 -12.87 -14.50 19.60
N LYS A 226 -11.58 -14.69 19.29
CA LYS A 226 -10.58 -15.33 20.16
C LYS A 226 -10.04 -14.34 21.22
N VAL A 227 -10.95 -13.77 22.00
CA VAL A 227 -10.66 -12.65 22.91
C VAL A 227 -9.72 -13.04 24.06
N ASP A 228 -9.75 -14.29 24.52
CA ASP A 228 -8.85 -14.76 25.59
C ASP A 228 -7.41 -14.88 25.10
N GLU A 229 -7.19 -15.41 23.89
CA GLU A 229 -5.87 -15.45 23.26
C GLU A 229 -5.35 -14.03 22.98
N ALA A 230 -6.22 -13.13 22.52
CA ALA A 230 -5.85 -11.73 22.30
C ALA A 230 -5.40 -11.05 23.60
N LEU A 231 -6.08 -11.31 24.73
CA LEU A 231 -5.68 -10.82 26.05
C LEU A 231 -4.32 -11.38 26.49
N GLN A 232 -4.06 -12.66 26.26
CA GLN A 232 -2.75 -13.25 26.58
C GLN A 232 -1.62 -12.56 25.80
N VAL A 233 -1.84 -12.23 24.53
CA VAL A 233 -0.84 -11.49 23.73
C VAL A 233 -0.59 -10.09 24.30
N VAL A 234 -1.64 -9.37 24.72
CA VAL A 234 -1.50 -8.05 25.36
C VAL A 234 -0.73 -8.16 26.69
N GLN A 235 -1.07 -9.14 27.52
CA GLN A 235 -0.42 -9.36 28.82
C GLN A 235 1.07 -9.70 28.69
N ALA A 236 1.43 -10.50 27.68
CA ALA A 236 2.83 -10.87 27.44
C ALA A 236 3.70 -9.70 26.91
N ALA A 237 3.09 -8.72 26.23
CA ALA A 237 3.82 -7.66 25.53
C ALA A 237 3.89 -6.32 26.29
N ASP A 238 3.20 -6.20 27.43
CA ASP A 238 2.79 -4.93 28.05
C ASP A 238 1.83 -4.12 27.16
N GLU A 239 0.74 -3.61 27.74
CA GLU A 239 -0.28 -2.83 27.04
C GLU A 239 0.30 -1.57 26.37
N SER A 240 1.37 -1.00 26.95
CA SER A 240 2.06 0.19 26.44
C SER A 240 2.70 -0.04 25.06
N ASN A 241 2.97 -1.30 24.71
CA ASN A 241 3.55 -1.72 23.44
C ASN A 241 2.50 -2.19 22.42
N ILE A 242 1.21 -2.01 22.72
CA ILE A 242 0.11 -2.34 21.81
C ILE A 242 -0.50 -1.05 21.27
N ALA A 243 -0.70 -1.00 19.95
CA ALA A 243 -1.25 0.15 19.29
C ALA A 243 -2.71 0.38 19.74
N PRO A 244 -3.14 1.65 19.96
CA PRO A 244 -4.47 1.95 20.48
C PRO A 244 -5.63 1.39 19.62
N TRP A 245 -5.44 1.29 18.30
CA TRP A 245 -6.45 0.71 17.41
C TRP A 245 -6.64 -0.79 17.61
N ALA A 246 -5.64 -1.52 18.11
CA ALA A 246 -5.75 -2.94 18.42
C ALA A 246 -6.45 -3.13 19.76
N LEU A 247 -6.08 -2.33 20.77
CA LEU A 247 -6.74 -2.31 22.08
C LEU A 247 -8.23 -1.93 21.96
N ALA A 248 -8.56 -0.93 21.14
CA ALA A 248 -9.95 -0.57 20.88
C ALA A 248 -10.73 -1.73 20.25
N CYS A 249 -10.14 -2.44 19.29
CA CYS A 249 -10.77 -3.62 18.67
C CYS A 249 -10.99 -4.76 19.67
N LEU A 250 -10.01 -5.01 20.56
CA LEU A 250 -10.13 -6.02 21.60
C LEU A 250 -11.18 -5.65 22.65
N ARG A 251 -11.24 -4.37 23.06
CA ARG A 251 -12.29 -3.87 23.97
C ARG A 251 -13.67 -4.14 23.39
N ASP A 252 -13.91 -3.71 22.15
CA ASP A 252 -15.22 -3.88 21.51
C ASP A 252 -15.60 -5.38 21.43
N ALA A 253 -14.62 -6.27 21.19
CA ALA A 253 -14.83 -7.72 21.17
C ALA A 253 -15.09 -8.31 22.57
N LEU A 254 -14.40 -7.84 23.62
CA LEU A 254 -14.62 -8.27 25.00
C LEU A 254 -16.01 -7.85 25.51
N GLU A 255 -16.40 -6.60 25.25
CA GLU A 255 -17.72 -6.08 25.60
C GLU A 255 -18.84 -6.87 24.90
N ALA A 256 -18.68 -7.14 23.61
CA ALA A 256 -19.61 -7.98 22.84
C ALA A 256 -19.69 -9.42 23.39
N ALA A 257 -18.61 -9.94 23.97
CA ALA A 257 -18.57 -11.24 24.62
C ALA A 257 -19.03 -11.22 26.11
N GLY A 258 -19.44 -10.07 26.64
CA GLY A 258 -19.84 -9.91 28.05
C GLY A 258 -18.68 -10.05 29.03
N LYS A 259 -17.43 -9.85 28.58
CA LYS A 259 -16.21 -9.99 29.39
C LYS A 259 -15.70 -8.63 29.87
N PRO A 260 -15.05 -8.57 31.05
CA PRO A 260 -14.43 -7.35 31.54
C PRO A 260 -13.25 -6.93 30.65
N VAL A 261 -12.98 -5.63 30.60
CA VAL A 261 -11.86 -5.04 29.85
C VAL A 261 -10.75 -4.67 30.84
N PRO A 262 -9.64 -5.41 30.90
CA PRO A 262 -8.62 -5.24 31.95
C PRO A 262 -7.51 -4.24 31.59
N PHE A 263 -7.68 -3.44 30.53
CA PHE A 263 -6.67 -2.50 30.02
C PHE A 263 -7.31 -1.15 29.67
N GLN A 264 -6.48 -0.12 29.52
CA GLN A 264 -6.95 1.21 29.10
C GLN A 264 -6.62 1.48 27.63
N VAL A 265 -7.57 2.05 26.89
CA VAL A 265 -7.33 2.51 25.51
C VAL A 265 -6.92 3.99 25.54
N PRO A 266 -5.71 4.37 25.08
CA PRO A 266 -5.25 5.77 25.11
C PRO A 266 -6.23 6.74 24.41
N GLN A 267 -6.74 7.73 25.16
CA GLN A 267 -7.86 8.58 24.76
C GLN A 267 -7.58 9.55 23.58
N GLN A 268 -6.32 9.93 23.33
CA GLN A 268 -5.99 10.94 22.32
C GLN A 268 -6.31 10.49 20.87
N GLN A 269 -6.26 9.19 20.58
CA GLN A 269 -6.57 8.66 19.25
C GLN A 269 -8.04 8.25 19.08
N LEU A 270 -8.74 7.94 20.18
CA LEU A 270 -10.18 7.68 20.18
C LEU A 270 -10.98 8.89 19.67
N ARG A 271 -10.60 10.12 20.07
CA ARG A 271 -11.24 11.34 19.54
C ARG A 271 -11.03 11.52 18.03
N GLN A 272 -9.82 11.26 17.51
CA GLN A 272 -9.55 11.34 16.07
C GLN A 272 -10.31 10.27 15.28
N GLN A 273 -10.39 9.04 15.80
CA GLN A 273 -11.09 7.95 15.13
C GLN A 273 -12.62 8.14 15.16
N GLN A 274 -13.16 8.67 16.26
CA GLN A 274 -14.56 9.10 16.35
C GLN A 274 -14.85 10.26 15.40
N GLN A 275 -13.96 11.25 15.30
CA GLN A 275 -14.08 12.35 14.33
C GLN A 275 -14.05 11.86 12.87
N LEU A 276 -13.19 10.90 12.55
CA LEU A 276 -13.14 10.27 11.22
C LEU A 276 -14.41 9.48 10.89
N ARG A 277 -14.95 8.70 11.84
CA ARG A 277 -16.23 7.99 11.66
C ARG A 277 -17.39 8.97 11.49
N GLN A 278 -17.45 10.03 12.30
CA GLN A 278 -18.46 11.08 12.15
C GLN A 278 -18.35 11.80 10.81
N GLN A 279 -17.15 12.13 10.34
CA GLN A 279 -16.94 12.73 9.02
C GLN A 279 -17.38 11.81 7.88
N GLN A 280 -17.12 10.49 7.97
CA GLN A 280 -17.58 9.54 6.96
C GLN A 280 -19.10 9.41 6.93
N GLN A 281 -19.76 9.40 8.09
CA GLN A 281 -21.23 9.35 8.18
C GLN A 281 -21.88 10.62 7.62
N LEU A 282 -21.33 11.80 7.96
CA LEU A 282 -21.80 13.08 7.41
C LEU A 282 -21.63 13.15 5.90
N TRP A 283 -20.51 12.65 5.39
CA TRP A 283 -20.25 12.61 3.95
C TRP A 283 -21.23 11.68 3.22
N GLN A 284 -21.54 10.52 3.79
CA GLN A 284 -22.56 9.61 3.24
C GLN A 284 -23.96 10.22 3.23
N GLN A 285 -24.36 10.90 4.32
CA GLN A 285 -25.64 11.62 4.36
C GLN A 285 -25.73 12.74 3.32
N GLN A 286 -24.65 13.51 3.13
CA GLN A 286 -24.62 14.54 2.09
C GLN A 286 -24.77 13.95 0.69
N GLN A 287 -24.12 12.83 0.39
CA GLN A 287 -24.28 12.16 -0.90
C GLN A 287 -25.70 11.65 -1.12
N GLN A 288 -26.36 11.17 -0.07
CA GLN A 288 -27.73 10.67 -0.16
C GLN A 288 -28.73 11.82 -0.39
N GLN A 289 -28.57 12.94 0.33
CA GLN A 289 -29.37 14.15 0.10
C GLN A 289 -29.14 14.79 -1.27
N GLN A 290 -27.93 14.67 -1.83
CA GLN A 290 -27.66 15.13 -3.19
C GLN A 290 -28.42 14.29 -4.22
N ARG A 291 -28.45 12.96 -4.05
CA ARG A 291 -29.17 12.05 -4.94
C ARG A 291 -30.68 12.27 -4.90
N GLU A 292 -31.24 12.46 -3.71
CA GLU A 292 -32.68 12.73 -3.55
C GLU A 292 -33.10 14.05 -4.23
N LYS A 293 -32.25 15.09 -4.18
CA LYS A 293 -32.51 16.35 -4.90
C LYS A 293 -32.41 16.23 -6.41
N ASP A 294 -31.43 15.46 -6.91
CA ASP A 294 -31.28 15.24 -8.35
C ASP A 294 -32.42 14.37 -8.92
N GLU A 295 -33.07 13.55 -8.09
CA GLU A 295 -34.27 12.78 -8.47
C GLU A 295 -35.53 13.66 -8.51
N ASP A 296 -35.71 14.58 -7.57
CA ASP A 296 -36.86 15.52 -7.54
C ASP A 296 -36.82 16.54 -8.70
N ASP A 297 -35.65 17.12 -9.02
CA ASP A 297 -35.49 18.07 -10.13
C ASP A 297 -35.67 17.41 -11.52
N SER A 298 -35.64 16.08 -11.61
CA SER A 298 -35.92 15.35 -12.86
C SER A 298 -37.41 15.10 -13.13
N SER A 299 -38.27 15.35 -12.13
CA SER A 299 -39.72 15.13 -12.24
C SER A 299 -40.50 16.33 -12.79
N ASP A 300 -39.89 17.52 -12.80
CA ASP A 300 -40.54 18.76 -13.28
C ASP A 300 -40.37 19.02 -14.80
N ASP A 301 -39.51 18.24 -15.48
CA ASP A 301 -39.21 18.44 -16.92
C ASP A 301 -40.09 17.60 -17.88
N GLU A 302 -40.94 16.69 -17.39
CA GLU A 302 -41.86 15.93 -18.25
C GLU A 302 -43.22 16.63 -18.52
N ASP A 303 -43.63 17.60 -17.70
CA ASP A 303 -44.94 18.25 -17.86
C ASP A 303 -44.94 19.47 -18.80
N ASN A 304 -43.78 19.94 -19.27
CA ASN A 304 -43.69 21.13 -20.12
C ASN A 304 -43.51 20.86 -21.63
N LYS A 305 -43.75 19.63 -22.09
CA LYS A 305 -43.73 19.24 -23.51
C LYS A 305 -45.09 18.98 -24.16
N ASN A 306 -46.19 19.19 -23.44
CA ASN A 306 -47.56 18.96 -23.93
C ASN A 306 -48.48 20.19 -23.83
N ARG A 307 -47.97 21.37 -24.20
CA ARG A 307 -48.81 22.54 -24.52
C ARG A 307 -48.31 23.27 -25.75
#